data_AF-A0AA41S6E5-F1
#
_entry.id   AF-A0AA41S6E5-F1
#
_cell.length_a   1.000
_cell.length_b   1.000
_cell.length_c   1.000
_cell.angle_alpha   90.00
_cell.angle_beta   90.00
_cell.angle_gamma   90.00
#
_symmetry.space_group_name_H-M   'P 1'
#
loop_
_entity.id
_entity.type
_entity.pdbx_description
1 polymer ?
#
loop_
_entity_poly.entity_id
_entity_poly.type
_entity_poly.pdbx_seq_one_letter_code
_entity_poly.pdbx_strand_id
1 'polypeptide(L)'
;MNQMKRSRSIQQKSSSNSNSDRRWKIKILVAILLCICFGSLILMETQYNQMKVLLEDIPNQFVHQSPKIAFLFIARNRLPLDIVWDSFFQGDKEYKFSIFIHSRPGFFFNKGTTRSAYFYGRQLNDSIQ
;
A
#
# COMPACT_ATOMS: atom_id res chain seq x y z
N MET A 1 -12.11 -32.96 -73.62
CA MET A 1 -11.41 -31.82 -72.97
C MET A 1 -12.23 -31.07 -71.90
N ASN A 2 -13.55 -31.32 -71.74
CA ASN A 2 -14.40 -30.47 -70.89
C ASN A 2 -14.53 -30.90 -69.41
N GLN A 3 -14.25 -32.16 -69.06
CA GLN A 3 -14.38 -32.63 -67.67
C GLN A 3 -13.23 -32.15 -66.76
N MET A 4 -12.04 -31.94 -67.32
CA MET A 4 -10.84 -31.54 -66.57
C MET A 4 -10.88 -30.07 -66.11
N LYS A 5 -11.69 -29.21 -66.78
CA LYS A 5 -11.90 -27.81 -66.38
C LYS A 5 -12.93 -27.66 -65.24
N ARG A 6 -13.88 -28.60 -65.13
CA ARG A 6 -14.97 -28.55 -64.13
C ARG A 6 -14.51 -28.94 -62.73
N SER A 7 -13.53 -29.83 -62.60
CA SER A 7 -12.95 -30.16 -61.27
C SER A 7 -12.10 -29.03 -60.69
N ARG A 8 -11.40 -28.25 -61.53
CA ARG A 8 -10.55 -27.13 -61.05
C ARG A 8 -11.37 -25.99 -60.44
N SER A 9 -12.55 -25.68 -60.99
CA SER A 9 -13.42 -24.62 -60.47
C SER A 9 -14.07 -24.99 -59.12
N ILE A 10 -14.37 -26.27 -58.90
CA ILE A 10 -14.91 -26.76 -57.62
C ILE A 10 -13.83 -26.74 -56.52
N GLN A 11 -12.58 -27.06 -56.87
CA GLN A 11 -11.46 -27.09 -55.93
C GLN A 11 -10.94 -25.68 -55.54
N GLN A 12 -11.02 -24.70 -56.46
CA GLN A 12 -10.75 -23.28 -56.17
C GLN A 12 -11.83 -22.61 -55.31
N LYS A 13 -13.11 -22.98 -55.50
CA LYS A 13 -14.22 -22.38 -54.74
C LYS A 13 -14.17 -22.75 -53.26
N SER A 14 -13.79 -23.99 -52.94
CA SER A 14 -13.65 -24.49 -51.55
C SER A 14 -12.51 -23.81 -50.77
N SER A 15 -11.43 -23.41 -51.44
CA SER A 15 -10.25 -22.81 -50.81
C SER A 15 -10.35 -21.27 -50.60
N SER A 16 -11.24 -20.59 -51.32
CA SER A 16 -11.55 -19.16 -51.09
C SER A 16 -12.50 -18.92 -49.92
N ASN A 17 -13.47 -19.84 -49.71
CA ASN A 17 -14.52 -19.70 -48.69
C ASN A 17 -13.95 -19.86 -47.27
N SER A 18 -13.03 -20.80 -47.06
CA SER A 18 -12.40 -21.05 -45.75
C SER A 18 -11.49 -19.92 -45.27
N ASN A 19 -10.87 -19.16 -46.19
CA ASN A 19 -10.05 -18.00 -45.86
C ASN A 19 -10.89 -16.78 -45.44
N SER A 20 -12.06 -16.58 -46.05
CA SER A 20 -13.02 -15.54 -45.66
C SER A 20 -13.59 -15.84 -44.27
N ASP A 21 -14.01 -17.08 -44.03
CA ASP A 21 -14.53 -17.53 -42.74
C ASP A 21 -13.48 -17.40 -41.63
N ARG A 22 -12.22 -17.76 -41.89
CA ARG A 22 -11.13 -17.58 -40.92
C ARG A 22 -10.90 -16.10 -40.59
N ARG A 23 -10.94 -15.22 -41.58
CA ARG A 23 -10.77 -13.77 -41.38
C ARG A 23 -11.94 -13.15 -40.59
N TRP A 24 -13.17 -13.57 -40.83
CA TRP A 24 -14.35 -13.10 -40.10
C TRP A 24 -14.34 -13.60 -38.64
N LYS A 25 -13.97 -14.87 -38.43
CA LYS A 25 -13.77 -15.44 -37.09
C LYS A 25 -12.68 -14.71 -36.29
N ILE A 26 -11.56 -14.34 -36.92
CA ILE A 26 -10.50 -13.55 -36.27
C ILE A 26 -11.02 -12.16 -35.87
N LYS A 27 -11.79 -11.48 -36.73
CA LYS A 27 -12.39 -10.18 -36.39
C LYS A 27 -13.34 -10.26 -35.20
N ILE A 28 -14.15 -11.32 -35.14
CA ILE A 28 -15.03 -11.57 -33.99
C ILE A 28 -14.22 -11.83 -32.73
N LEU A 29 -13.16 -12.64 -32.82
CA LEU A 29 -12.31 -12.96 -31.69
C LEU A 29 -11.58 -11.71 -31.16
N VAL A 30 -11.10 -10.83 -32.05
CA VAL A 30 -10.52 -9.53 -31.68
C VAL A 30 -11.57 -8.63 -31.03
N ALA A 31 -12.79 -8.56 -31.58
CA ALA A 31 -13.88 -7.78 -30.97
C ALA A 31 -14.24 -8.28 -29.56
N ILE A 32 -14.32 -9.60 -29.36
CA ILE A 32 -14.56 -10.22 -28.06
C ILE A 32 -13.42 -9.87 -27.08
N LEU A 33 -12.17 -9.99 -27.51
CA LEU A 33 -10.99 -9.62 -26.70
C LEU A 33 -11.05 -8.15 -26.28
N LEU A 34 -11.38 -7.25 -27.20
CA LEU A 34 -11.53 -5.82 -26.91
C LEU A 34 -12.65 -5.56 -25.90
N CYS A 35 -13.81 -6.22 -26.04
CA CYS A 35 -14.90 -6.11 -25.08
C CYS A 35 -14.50 -6.64 -23.69
N ILE A 36 -13.77 -7.75 -23.63
CA ILE A 36 -13.26 -8.30 -22.37
C ILE A 36 -12.27 -7.33 -21.72
N CYS A 37 -11.33 -6.77 -22.50
CA CYS A 37 -10.39 -5.76 -22.01
C CYS A 37 -11.11 -4.50 -21.52
N PHE A 38 -12.13 -4.03 -22.24
CA PHE A 38 -12.91 -2.87 -21.80
C PHE A 38 -13.70 -3.17 -20.52
N GLY A 39 -14.31 -4.36 -20.41
CA GLY A 39 -15.02 -4.77 -19.21
C GLY A 39 -14.09 -4.89 -17.99
N SER A 40 -12.89 -5.43 -18.16
CA SER A 40 -11.91 -5.49 -17.08
C SER A 40 -11.38 -4.12 -16.66
N LEU A 41 -11.21 -3.18 -17.60
CA LEU A 41 -10.85 -1.79 -17.29
C LEU A 41 -11.94 -1.09 -16.47
N ILE A 42 -13.22 -1.22 -16.86
CA ILE A 42 -14.34 -0.65 -16.11
C ILE A 42 -14.46 -1.29 -14.72
N LEU A 43 -14.24 -2.60 -14.60
CA LEU A 43 -14.22 -3.27 -13.31
C LEU A 43 -13.07 -2.78 -12.41
N MET A 44 -11.89 -2.58 -12.99
CA MET A 44 -10.74 -1.99 -12.28
C MET A 44 -11.04 -0.55 -11.82
N GLU A 45 -11.66 0.28 -12.66
CA GLU A 45 -12.03 1.64 -12.27
C GLU A 45 -13.10 1.67 -11.17
N THR A 46 -14.10 0.79 -11.22
CA THR A 46 -15.12 0.73 -10.15
C THR A 46 -14.52 0.29 -8.82
N GLN A 47 -13.65 -0.72 -8.81
CA GLN A 47 -12.94 -1.15 -7.61
C GLN A 47 -11.95 -0.10 -7.09
N TYR A 48 -11.24 0.59 -7.99
CA TYR A 48 -10.33 1.68 -7.65
C TYR A 48 -11.07 2.86 -7.00
N ASN A 49 -12.20 3.28 -7.59
CA ASN A 49 -13.01 4.37 -7.07
C ASN A 49 -13.62 4.02 -5.71
N GLN A 50 -14.02 2.76 -5.48
CA GLN A 50 -14.48 2.29 -4.17
C GLN A 50 -13.37 2.35 -3.10
N MET A 51 -12.16 1.89 -3.41
CA MET A 51 -11.02 1.97 -2.48
C MET A 51 -10.65 3.42 -2.17
N LYS A 52 -10.71 4.31 -3.17
CA LYS A 52 -10.44 5.74 -2.99
C LYS A 52 -11.44 6.38 -2.02
N VAL A 53 -12.74 6.13 -2.21
CA VAL A 53 -13.78 6.64 -1.30
C VAL A 53 -13.59 6.10 0.12
N LEU A 54 -13.25 4.83 0.27
CA LEU A 54 -12.98 4.22 1.59
C LEU A 54 -11.78 4.87 2.28
N LEU A 55 -10.71 5.18 1.54
CA LEU A 55 -9.54 5.89 2.06
C LEU A 55 -9.81 7.38 2.34
N GLU A 56 -10.76 7.99 1.65
CA GLU A 56 -11.16 9.39 1.81
C GLU A 56 -12.14 9.59 2.99
N ASP A 57 -12.90 8.55 3.34
CA ASP A 57 -13.83 8.53 4.50
C ASP A 57 -13.13 8.13 5.81
N ILE A 58 -11.86 7.69 5.76
CA ILE A 58 -11.01 7.70 6.96
C ILE A 58 -10.97 9.17 7.41
N PRO A 59 -11.37 9.48 8.66
CA PRO A 59 -11.43 10.86 9.11
C PRO A 59 -10.10 11.52 8.77
N ASN A 60 -10.14 12.64 8.04
CA ASN A 60 -8.94 13.38 7.62
C ASN A 60 -7.93 13.58 8.76
N GLN A 61 -8.41 13.53 10.02
CA GLN A 61 -7.63 13.35 11.23
C GLN A 61 -6.50 12.31 11.12
N PHE A 62 -6.74 11.09 10.63
CA PHE A 62 -5.79 9.97 10.57
C PHE A 62 -4.85 10.03 9.36
N VAL A 63 -5.32 10.55 8.22
CA VAL A 63 -4.50 10.69 6.99
C VAL A 63 -3.56 11.91 7.10
N HIS A 64 -3.93 12.94 7.86
CA HIS A 64 -3.06 14.08 8.17
C HIS A 64 -2.11 13.84 9.36
N GLN A 65 -2.17 12.70 10.06
CA GLN A 65 -1.15 12.39 11.06
C GLN A 65 0.08 11.91 10.32
N SER A 66 1.11 12.75 10.28
CA SER A 66 2.45 12.28 9.93
C SER A 66 2.75 11.02 10.74
N PRO A 67 3.25 9.93 10.12
CA PRO A 67 3.49 8.68 10.81
C PRO A 67 4.33 8.93 12.06
N LYS A 68 3.81 8.47 13.21
CA LYS A 68 4.39 8.74 14.53
C LYS A 68 5.07 7.49 15.08
N ILE A 69 6.36 7.61 15.43
CA ILE A 69 7.15 6.49 15.97
C ILE A 69 7.05 6.48 17.51
N ALA A 70 6.82 5.33 18.12
CA ALA A 70 6.84 5.18 19.57
C ALA A 70 8.17 4.56 20.04
N PHE A 71 8.90 5.26 20.90
CA PHE A 71 10.09 4.76 21.58
C PHE A 71 9.72 4.30 22.99
N LEU A 72 10.04 3.06 23.32
CA LEU A 72 9.91 2.50 24.66
C LEU A 72 11.29 2.21 25.23
N PHE A 73 11.62 2.87 26.33
CA PHE A 73 12.86 2.64 27.05
C PHE A 73 12.60 1.82 28.31
N ILE A 74 13.34 0.72 28.47
CA ILE A 74 13.24 -0.13 29.66
C ILE A 74 14.50 0.11 30.50
N ALA A 75 14.33 0.75 31.66
CA ALA A 75 15.44 1.11 32.53
C ALA A 75 15.01 1.10 34.00
N ARG A 76 15.79 0.48 34.89
CA ARG A 76 15.41 0.34 36.30
C ARG A 76 15.32 1.69 37.04
N ASN A 77 16.25 2.60 36.74
CA ASN A 77 16.36 3.92 37.37
C ASN A 77 16.69 4.97 36.28
N ARG A 78 17.86 5.62 36.34
CA ARG A 78 18.27 6.60 35.34
C ARG A 78 18.45 5.95 33.97
N LEU A 79 18.04 6.66 32.92
CA LEU A 79 18.23 6.20 31.56
C LEU A 79 19.71 6.34 31.18
N PRO A 80 20.40 5.24 30.81
CA PRO A 80 21.75 5.34 30.30
C PRO A 80 21.76 6.14 28.99
N LEU A 81 22.85 6.89 28.77
CA LEU A 81 23.07 7.69 27.55
C LEU A 81 22.01 8.79 27.32
N ASP A 82 21.38 9.32 28.37
CA ASP A 82 20.35 10.36 28.25
C ASP A 82 20.80 11.59 27.44
N ILE A 83 22.07 11.98 27.52
CA ILE A 83 22.67 13.07 26.72
C ILE A 83 22.71 12.74 25.22
N VAL A 84 23.04 11.49 24.87
CA VAL A 84 23.12 11.06 23.47
C VAL A 84 21.72 11.05 22.87
N TRP A 85 20.74 10.55 23.63
CA TRP A 85 19.34 10.59 23.21
C TRP A 85 18.79 12.00 23.09
N ASP A 86 19.20 12.93 23.97
CA ASP A 86 18.84 14.34 23.85
C ASP A 86 19.24 14.91 22.48
N SER A 87 20.49 14.62 22.08
CA SER A 87 21.02 15.05 20.78
C SER A 87 20.29 14.36 19.62
N PHE A 88 19.90 13.10 19.78
CA PHE A 88 19.14 12.35 18.78
C PHE A 88 17.74 12.98 18.56
N PHE A 89 17.06 13.40 19.62
CA PHE A 89 15.71 13.95 19.54
C PHE A 89 15.66 15.45 19.20
N GLN A 90 16.77 16.18 19.35
CA GLN A 90 16.84 17.62 19.09
C GLN A 90 16.50 18.02 17.65
N GLY A 91 16.76 17.14 16.67
CA GLY A 91 16.54 17.41 15.25
C GLY A 91 15.12 17.15 14.75
N ASP A 92 14.29 16.46 15.52
CA ASP A 92 12.93 16.11 15.14
C ASP A 92 11.88 16.90 15.91
N LYS A 93 10.80 17.25 15.21
CA LYS A 93 9.67 17.94 15.85
C LYS A 93 8.89 16.93 16.71
N GLU A 94 8.50 17.34 17.91
CA GLU A 94 7.82 16.49 18.92
C GLU A 94 6.58 15.74 18.41
N TYR A 95 5.97 16.19 17.31
CA TYR A 95 4.82 15.50 16.72
C TYR A 95 5.18 14.19 15.99
N LYS A 96 6.46 13.95 15.66
CA LYS A 96 6.90 12.76 14.92
C LYS A 96 7.14 11.53 15.79
N PHE A 97 7.24 11.69 17.10
CA PHE A 97 7.51 10.57 17.99
C PHE A 97 6.85 10.69 19.38
N SER A 98 6.64 9.56 20.02
CA SER A 98 6.21 9.45 21.42
C SER A 98 7.28 8.70 22.21
N ILE A 99 7.54 9.12 23.44
CA ILE A 99 8.50 8.46 24.32
C ILE A 99 7.77 7.92 25.54
N PHE A 100 8.02 6.66 25.86
CA PHE A 100 7.54 5.96 27.04
C PHE A 100 8.71 5.32 27.77
N ILE A 101 8.66 5.33 29.09
CA ILE A 101 9.73 4.76 29.92
C ILE A 101 9.13 3.77 30.90
N HIS A 102 9.53 2.51 30.80
CA HIS A 102 9.25 1.49 31.79
C HIS A 102 10.38 1.48 32.82
N SER A 103 10.08 1.92 34.04
CA SER A 103 11.03 2.01 35.14
C SER A 103 10.46 1.48 36.44
N ARG A 104 11.32 1.28 37.45
CA ARG A 104 10.87 0.85 38.77
C ARG A 104 9.77 1.80 39.30
N PRO A 105 8.71 1.26 39.94
CA PRO A 105 7.69 2.08 40.61
C PRO A 105 8.31 3.14 41.54
N GLY A 106 7.77 4.35 41.46
CA GLY A 106 8.21 5.51 42.25
C GLY A 106 9.46 6.21 41.73
N PHE A 107 10.06 5.76 40.62
CA PHE A 107 11.13 6.49 39.95
C PHE A 107 10.57 7.48 38.92
N PHE A 108 10.86 8.77 39.09
CA PHE A 108 10.34 9.83 38.23
C PHE A 108 11.45 10.46 37.39
N PHE A 109 11.16 10.73 36.11
CA PHE A 109 12.06 11.46 35.23
C PHE A 109 11.76 12.96 35.30
N ASN A 110 12.71 13.72 35.84
CA ASN A 110 12.66 15.17 36.04
C ASN A 110 14.07 15.76 35.92
N LYS A 111 14.21 17.08 36.12
CA LYS A 111 15.50 17.79 36.00
C LYS A 111 16.60 17.26 36.92
N GLY A 112 16.26 16.63 38.04
CA GLY A 112 17.22 16.01 38.95
C GLY A 112 17.65 14.61 38.53
N THR A 113 16.81 13.87 37.80
CA THR A 113 17.02 12.45 37.47
C THR A 113 17.48 12.19 36.04
N THR A 114 17.26 13.11 35.11
CA THR A 114 17.77 13.04 33.74
C THR A 114 18.15 14.41 33.20
N ARG A 115 19.15 14.42 32.31
CA ARG A 115 19.65 15.62 31.63
C ARG A 115 18.82 16.01 30.42
N SER A 116 18.06 15.08 29.84
CA SER A 116 17.23 15.33 28.66
C SER A 116 15.80 15.70 29.03
N ALA A 117 15.31 16.81 28.52
CA ALA A 117 13.93 17.26 28.76
C ALA A 117 12.89 16.33 28.10
N TYR A 118 13.27 15.61 27.04
CA TYR A 118 12.39 14.68 26.31
C TYR A 118 11.87 13.53 27.18
N PHE A 119 12.57 13.19 28.26
CA PHE A 119 12.19 12.12 29.18
C PHE A 119 11.33 12.57 30.36
N TYR A 120 11.15 13.87 30.56
CA TYR A 120 10.42 14.37 31.72
C TYR A 120 8.98 13.88 31.76
N GLY A 121 8.60 13.24 32.88
CA GLY A 121 7.25 12.73 33.11
C GLY A 121 6.81 11.64 32.13
N ARG A 122 7.72 11.00 31.40
CA ARG A 122 7.41 9.96 30.40
C ARG A 122 7.42 8.53 30.98
N GLN A 123 7.63 8.38 32.29
CA GLN A 123 7.52 7.09 32.94
C GLN A 123 6.09 6.56 32.99
N LEU A 124 5.94 5.26 32.84
CA LEU A 124 4.69 4.56 33.06
C LEU A 124 4.42 4.47 34.57
N ASN A 125 3.25 4.94 35.00
CA ASN A 125 2.89 4.99 36.41
C ASN A 125 2.63 3.58 37.00
N ASP A 126 2.05 2.67 36.23
CA ASP A 126 1.63 1.33 36.68
C ASP A 126 2.61 0.22 36.23
N SER A 127 3.91 0.48 36.38
CA SER A 127 4.94 -0.48 36.02
C SER A 127 4.98 -1.65 37.00
N ILE A 128 4.83 -2.89 36.53
CA ILE A 128 5.06 -4.11 37.32
C ILE A 128 6.54 -4.54 37.23
N GLN A 129 7.10 -5.09 38.32
CA GLN A 129 8.50 -5.48 38.44
C GLN A 129 8.69 -7.00 38.37
#